data_AF-A0A1U6IW88-F1
#
_entry.id   AF-A0A1U6IW88-F1
#
_cell.length_a   1.000
_cell.length_b   1.000
_cell.length_c   1.000
_cell.angle_alpha   90.00
_cell.angle_beta   90.00
_cell.angle_gamma   90.00
#
_symmetry.space_group_name_H-M   'P 1'
#
loop_
_entity.id
_entity.type
_entity.pdbx_description
1 polymer ?
#
loop_
_entity_poly.entity_id
_entity_poly.type
_entity_poly.pdbx_seq_one_letter_code
_entity_poly.pdbx_strand_id
1 'polypeptide(L)'
;MSDALSAINNVIWSDWLVYLCLATGVYFSIRTRFLQVRHVKGMFQQLVHGEKSASGVSSFQALAMSLSGRVGTGNVAGVATAIAFGGPGALFWMWAVAFLGASTSFIESTLGQIYKTRDPLTGEYRGGPAYYFSRGFAHTKGAGFFKVYGYVFAAVTVLACGVLMPGVQTNSMATAISGAWALEPWIVAVGSVILLALVVMGGVKRIASVAAFVVPFMAAGYIILALIVVVINAAQLPEILSLVFRSAFGMDSALGAIIGLAVMWGVKRGVYSNEAGQGTGPHAAAAAEVSHPAKQGLVQAFAVYIDTLFVCSATGFLILSTGAYRVFSGGSEDGEILAEGGLLSASAVVGPQYVQAGFDSVFPGVGAAFIAVTLIFFCLTTVIAYYYMAETNLRFLLGNSSATVIPGLRTSLGRATTIALQVAILVAAAYGCVNTAADAWVMGDIGVGLMAWLNIVGILILQKPALKALKDFERQQKLGLDPVFDPQTLSITGATFWESYKKAGREKETARI
;
A
#
# COMPACT_ATOMS: atom_id res chain seq x y z
N MET A 1 -27.84 -3.73 2.36
CA MET A 1 -26.62 -3.00 1.92
C MET A 1 -25.46 -3.98 1.82
N SER A 2 -25.24 -4.85 2.82
CA SER A 2 -24.24 -5.93 2.81
C SER A 2 -24.30 -6.81 1.56
N ASP A 3 -25.47 -7.32 1.17
CA ASP A 3 -25.55 -8.34 0.09
C ASP A 3 -25.18 -7.76 -1.28
N ALA A 4 -25.60 -6.52 -1.55
CA ALA A 4 -25.23 -5.82 -2.78
C ALA A 4 -23.73 -5.48 -2.82
N LEU A 5 -23.16 -5.04 -1.69
CA LEU A 5 -21.72 -4.78 -1.57
C LEU A 5 -20.91 -6.08 -1.74
N SER A 6 -21.34 -7.18 -1.13
CA SER A 6 -20.72 -8.50 -1.27
C SER A 6 -20.80 -9.02 -2.70
N ALA A 7 -21.93 -8.84 -3.40
CA ALA A 7 -22.05 -9.21 -4.81
C ALA A 7 -21.06 -8.43 -5.69
N ILE A 8 -20.94 -7.11 -5.50
CA ILE A 8 -19.98 -6.26 -6.22
C ILE A 8 -18.54 -6.71 -5.91
N ASN A 9 -18.25 -6.97 -4.63
CA ASN A 9 -16.93 -7.41 -4.19
C ASN A 9 -16.53 -8.75 -4.82
N ASN A 10 -17.45 -9.71 -4.92
CA ASN A 10 -17.19 -11.01 -5.52
C ASN A 10 -16.92 -10.92 -7.03
N VAL A 11 -17.52 -9.94 -7.72
CA VAL A 11 -17.20 -9.67 -9.13
C VAL A 11 -15.80 -9.08 -9.26
N ILE A 12 -15.46 -8.09 -8.41
CA ILE A 12 -14.17 -7.40 -8.44
C ILE A 12 -13.03 -8.35 -8.07
N TRP A 13 -13.16 -9.05 -6.95
CA TRP A 13 -12.22 -10.05 -6.44
C TRP A 13 -12.52 -11.47 -6.94
N SER A 14 -13.07 -11.58 -8.14
CA SER A 14 -13.17 -12.85 -8.84
C SER A 14 -11.78 -13.45 -9.06
N ASP A 15 -11.73 -14.75 -9.33
CA ASP A 15 -10.51 -15.49 -9.64
C ASP A 15 -9.65 -14.82 -10.72
N TRP A 16 -10.29 -14.08 -11.65
CA TRP A 16 -9.60 -13.33 -12.68
C TRP A 16 -8.68 -12.24 -12.15
N LEU A 17 -9.06 -11.51 -11.11
CA LEU A 17 -8.18 -10.49 -10.52
C LEU A 17 -7.00 -11.17 -9.81
N VAL A 18 -7.26 -12.28 -9.11
CA VAL A 18 -6.23 -13.09 -8.45
C VAL A 18 -5.20 -13.59 -9.47
N TYR A 19 -5.65 -14.18 -10.58
CA TYR A 19 -4.78 -14.61 -11.67
C TYR A 19 -4.06 -13.44 -12.33
N LEU A 20 -4.73 -12.31 -12.53
CA LEU A 20 -4.12 -11.12 -13.13
C LEU A 20 -2.96 -10.59 -12.27
N CYS A 21 -3.12 -10.52 -10.94
CA CYS A 21 -2.09 -10.12 -10.00
C CYS A 21 -0.85 -11.02 -10.08
N LEU A 22 -1.05 -12.34 -9.98
CA LEU A 22 0.04 -13.32 -10.05
C LEU A 22 0.72 -13.33 -11.43
N ALA A 23 -0.06 -13.39 -12.52
CA ALA A 23 0.45 -13.44 -13.88
C ALA A 23 1.22 -12.17 -14.25
N THR A 24 0.77 -11.00 -13.81
CA THR A 24 1.47 -9.72 -14.01
C THR A 24 2.80 -9.70 -13.28
N GLY A 25 2.83 -10.18 -12.04
CA GLY A 25 4.07 -10.28 -11.27
C GLY A 25 5.07 -11.25 -11.90
N VAL A 26 4.63 -12.41 -12.40
CA VAL A 26 5.47 -13.33 -13.18
C VAL A 26 5.97 -12.67 -14.46
N TYR A 27 5.08 -12.03 -15.21
CA TYR A 27 5.39 -11.36 -16.46
C TYR A 27 6.47 -10.28 -16.28
N PHE A 28 6.29 -9.38 -15.31
CA PHE A 28 7.28 -8.34 -15.03
C PHE A 28 8.56 -8.88 -14.41
N SER A 29 8.49 -9.95 -13.61
CA SER A 29 9.68 -10.66 -13.16
C SER A 29 10.52 -11.11 -14.36
N ILE A 30 9.92 -11.82 -15.33
CA ILE A 30 10.65 -12.28 -16.53
C ILE A 30 11.15 -11.09 -17.36
N ARG A 31 10.29 -10.11 -17.66
CA ARG A 31 10.62 -8.95 -18.51
C ARG A 31 11.72 -8.07 -17.94
N THR A 32 11.84 -8.03 -16.63
CA THR A 32 12.88 -7.28 -15.92
C THR A 32 14.10 -8.16 -15.57
N ARG A 33 14.09 -9.44 -15.98
CA ARG A 33 15.12 -10.45 -15.71
C ARG A 33 15.28 -10.73 -14.21
N PHE A 34 14.18 -10.87 -13.47
CA PHE A 34 14.14 -11.02 -12.02
C PHE A 34 14.86 -9.89 -11.30
N LEU A 35 14.51 -8.63 -11.62
CA LEU A 35 15.13 -7.45 -11.00
C LEU A 35 15.06 -7.53 -9.47
N GLN A 36 13.97 -8.09 -8.96
CA GLN A 36 13.68 -8.15 -7.54
C GLN A 36 14.64 -9.07 -6.78
N VAL A 37 15.34 -9.95 -7.49
CA VAL A 37 16.46 -10.75 -6.96
C VAL A 37 17.79 -10.09 -7.29
N ARG A 38 18.02 -9.71 -8.56
CA ARG A 38 19.31 -9.16 -9.00
C ARG A 38 19.70 -7.85 -8.36
N HIS A 39 18.72 -7.03 -7.98
CA HIS A 39 18.92 -5.68 -7.45
C HIS A 39 18.64 -5.55 -5.96
N VAL A 40 18.53 -6.64 -5.18
CA VAL A 40 18.31 -6.58 -3.71
C VAL A 40 19.36 -5.71 -3.02
N LYS A 41 20.63 -5.83 -3.41
CA LYS A 41 21.69 -4.95 -2.88
C LYS A 41 21.45 -3.48 -3.23
N GLY A 42 21.04 -3.20 -4.46
CA GLY A 42 20.72 -1.85 -4.93
C GLY A 42 19.52 -1.25 -4.20
N MET A 43 18.48 -2.05 -3.97
CA MET A 43 17.31 -1.69 -3.17
C MET A 43 17.72 -1.19 -1.78
N PHE A 44 18.55 -1.93 -1.05
CA PHE A 44 19.04 -1.54 0.26
C PHE A 44 19.91 -0.27 0.20
N GLN A 45 20.83 -0.18 -0.77
CA GLN A 45 21.71 0.99 -0.93
C GLN A 45 20.96 2.30 -1.13
N GLN A 46 19.84 2.29 -1.86
CA GLN A 46 19.01 3.48 -2.08
C GLN A 46 18.31 3.98 -0.81
N LEU A 47 18.13 3.13 0.21
CA LEU A 47 17.57 3.53 1.50
C LEU A 47 18.60 4.30 2.34
N VAL A 48 19.85 3.85 2.31
CA VAL A 48 20.95 4.38 3.15
C VAL A 48 21.55 5.66 2.56
N HIS A 49 21.69 5.75 1.24
CA HIS A 49 22.36 6.85 0.55
C HIS A 49 21.39 7.76 -0.23
N GLY A 50 20.14 7.86 0.23
CA GLY A 50 19.10 8.63 -0.46
C GLY A 50 19.44 10.12 -0.63
N GLU A 51 19.08 10.68 -1.79
CA GLU A 51 19.31 12.09 -2.11
C GLU A 51 18.57 13.05 -1.17
N LYS A 52 19.23 14.15 -0.78
CA LYS A 52 18.63 15.28 -0.08
C LYS A 52 17.88 16.16 -1.09
N SER A 53 16.70 16.63 -0.73
CA SER A 53 15.88 17.49 -1.60
C SER A 53 15.68 18.87 -0.99
N ALA A 54 15.86 19.92 -1.80
CA ALA A 54 15.61 21.31 -1.41
C ALA A 54 14.19 21.78 -1.78
N SER A 55 13.52 21.08 -2.72
CA SER A 55 12.24 21.54 -3.33
C SER A 55 11.13 20.48 -3.32
N GLY A 56 11.42 19.25 -2.91
CA GLY A 56 10.50 18.11 -2.87
C GLY A 56 10.74 17.24 -1.64
N VAL A 57 10.37 15.96 -1.73
CA VAL A 57 10.54 14.99 -0.65
C VAL A 57 11.83 14.19 -0.86
N SER A 58 12.61 13.95 0.19
CA SER A 58 13.80 13.08 0.09
C SER A 58 13.41 11.63 -0.21
N SER A 59 14.36 10.83 -0.68
CA SER A 59 14.10 9.41 -0.99
C SER A 59 13.63 8.61 0.24
N PHE A 60 14.19 8.91 1.41
CA PHE A 60 13.78 8.29 2.68
C PHE A 60 12.38 8.73 3.10
N GLN A 61 12.06 10.03 3.02
CA GLN A 61 10.73 10.51 3.35
C GLN A 61 9.67 9.93 2.40
N ALA A 62 9.99 9.76 1.11
CA ALA A 62 9.10 9.11 0.14
C ALA A 62 8.90 7.63 0.45
N LEU A 63 9.94 6.92 0.89
CA LEU A 63 9.81 5.57 1.42
C LEU A 63 8.90 5.56 2.66
N ALA A 64 9.13 6.44 3.63
CA ALA A 64 8.32 6.51 4.84
C ALA A 64 6.85 6.83 4.52
N MET A 65 6.58 7.72 3.56
CA MET A 65 5.23 7.99 3.05
C MET A 65 4.60 6.78 2.36
N SER A 66 5.37 5.99 1.63
CA SER A 66 4.88 4.73 1.04
C SER A 66 4.58 3.71 2.14
N LEU A 67 5.50 3.52 3.08
CA LEU A 67 5.35 2.59 4.19
C LEU A 67 4.21 2.98 5.13
N SER A 68 3.89 4.27 5.32
CA SER A 68 2.68 4.66 6.06
C SER A 68 1.39 4.15 5.42
N GLY A 69 1.35 4.04 4.08
CA GLY A 69 0.20 3.49 3.37
C GLY A 69 0.15 1.97 3.36
N ARG A 70 1.30 1.31 3.45
CA ARG A 70 1.40 -0.17 3.39
C ARG A 70 1.30 -0.81 4.78
N VAL A 71 2.04 -0.27 5.74
CA VAL A 71 2.09 -0.75 7.13
C VAL A 71 0.86 -0.25 7.88
N GLY A 72 -0.19 -1.07 7.88
CA GLY A 72 -1.52 -0.73 8.33
C GLY A 72 -2.27 -1.94 8.91
N THR A 73 -3.61 -1.89 8.87
CA THR A 73 -4.43 -3.02 9.30
C THR A 73 -4.17 -4.29 8.48
N GLY A 74 -3.77 -4.15 7.21
CA GLY A 74 -3.46 -5.26 6.32
C GLY A 74 -2.42 -6.22 6.90
N ASN A 75 -1.40 -5.69 7.58
CA ASN A 75 -0.33 -6.48 8.16
C ASN A 75 -0.68 -7.15 9.49
N VAL A 76 -1.71 -6.66 10.17
CA VAL A 76 -2.12 -7.13 11.51
C VAL A 76 -3.41 -7.93 11.37
N ALA A 77 -4.53 -7.23 11.17
CA ALA A 77 -5.83 -7.84 10.98
C ALA A 77 -5.93 -8.60 9.66
N GLY A 78 -5.37 -8.06 8.57
CA GLY A 78 -5.45 -8.70 7.25
C GLY A 78 -4.74 -10.05 7.18
N VAL A 79 -3.61 -10.19 7.88
CA VAL A 79 -2.92 -11.49 8.03
C VAL A 79 -3.75 -12.47 8.86
N ALA A 80 -4.33 -12.01 9.98
CA ALA A 80 -5.23 -12.83 10.79
C ALA A 80 -6.45 -13.30 9.98
N THR A 81 -7.07 -12.41 9.21
CA THR A 81 -8.17 -12.73 8.29
C THR A 81 -7.75 -13.69 7.19
N ALA A 82 -6.54 -13.54 6.63
CA ALA A 82 -6.02 -14.47 5.62
C ALA A 82 -5.87 -15.88 6.19
N ILE A 83 -5.33 -16.01 7.41
CA ILE A 83 -5.19 -17.30 8.10
C ILE A 83 -6.56 -17.87 8.48
N ALA A 84 -7.48 -17.04 8.96
CA ALA A 84 -8.80 -17.49 9.39
C ALA A 84 -9.65 -18.04 8.24
N PHE A 85 -9.60 -17.42 7.06
CA PHE A 85 -10.47 -17.79 5.94
C PHE A 85 -9.76 -18.55 4.82
N GLY A 86 -8.43 -18.53 4.77
CA GLY A 86 -7.62 -19.27 3.80
C GLY A 86 -6.67 -20.30 4.43
N GLY A 87 -6.67 -20.44 5.75
CA GLY A 87 -5.73 -21.29 6.48
C GLY A 87 -4.29 -20.75 6.49
N PRO A 88 -3.36 -21.43 7.19
CA PRO A 88 -1.95 -21.07 7.22
C PRO A 88 -1.30 -20.98 5.83
N GLY A 89 -1.82 -21.73 4.85
CA GLY A 89 -1.38 -21.68 3.45
C GLY A 89 -1.57 -20.33 2.77
N ALA A 90 -2.50 -19.49 3.25
CA ALA A 90 -2.66 -18.13 2.74
C ALA A 90 -1.40 -17.27 2.95
N LEU A 91 -0.63 -17.54 4.01
CA LEU A 91 0.62 -16.82 4.30
C LEU A 91 1.67 -17.05 3.20
N PHE A 92 1.77 -18.27 2.67
CA PHE A 92 2.63 -18.57 1.51
C PHE A 92 2.23 -17.74 0.29
N TRP A 93 0.93 -17.65 0.00
CA TRP A 93 0.43 -16.89 -1.14
C TRP A 93 0.60 -15.38 -0.98
N MET A 94 0.56 -14.86 0.26
CA MET A 94 1.00 -13.50 0.55
C MET A 94 2.48 -13.30 0.19
N TRP A 95 3.37 -14.23 0.56
CA TRP A 95 4.79 -14.17 0.18
C TRP A 95 5.01 -14.24 -1.33
N ALA A 96 4.29 -15.12 -2.02
CA ALA A 96 4.36 -15.26 -3.47
C ALA A 96 3.97 -13.96 -4.17
N VAL A 97 2.88 -13.31 -3.74
CA VAL A 97 2.45 -12.02 -4.27
C VAL A 97 3.46 -10.92 -3.95
N ALA A 98 4.04 -10.87 -2.75
CA ALA A 98 5.06 -9.88 -2.43
C ALA A 98 6.33 -10.06 -3.28
N PHE A 99 6.79 -11.30 -3.43
CA PHE A 99 7.96 -11.63 -4.25
C PHE A 99 7.76 -11.22 -5.70
N LEU A 100 6.65 -11.62 -6.32
CA LEU A 100 6.33 -11.31 -7.71
C LEU A 100 5.96 -9.83 -7.89
N GLY A 101 5.19 -9.29 -6.95
CA GLY A 101 4.67 -7.93 -6.93
C GLY A 101 5.76 -6.86 -6.76
N ALA A 102 6.92 -7.19 -6.18
CA ALA A 102 8.06 -6.26 -6.14
C ALA A 102 8.48 -5.78 -7.54
N SER A 103 8.39 -6.66 -8.55
CA SER A 103 8.66 -6.29 -9.95
C SER A 103 7.57 -5.39 -10.54
N THR A 104 6.30 -5.64 -10.22
CA THR A 104 5.17 -4.79 -10.57
C THR A 104 5.30 -3.41 -9.94
N SER A 105 5.64 -3.36 -8.65
CA SER A 105 5.81 -2.13 -7.89
C SER A 105 6.96 -1.26 -8.42
N PHE A 106 8.04 -1.89 -8.88
CA PHE A 106 9.12 -1.20 -9.60
C PHE A 106 8.59 -0.52 -10.87
N ILE A 107 7.81 -1.21 -11.69
CA ILE A 107 7.30 -0.69 -12.97
C ILE A 107 6.38 0.51 -12.74
N GLU A 108 5.34 0.37 -11.93
CA GLU A 108 4.38 1.44 -11.66
C GLU A 108 5.06 2.66 -11.02
N SER A 109 6.00 2.45 -10.10
CA SER A 109 6.68 3.53 -9.40
C SER A 109 7.70 4.26 -10.28
N THR A 110 8.38 3.52 -11.15
CA THR A 110 9.25 4.10 -12.19
C THR A 110 8.43 4.94 -13.17
N LEU A 111 7.25 4.47 -13.60
CA LEU A 111 6.33 5.26 -14.42
C LEU A 111 5.84 6.52 -13.68
N GLY A 112 5.48 6.39 -12.41
CA GLY A 112 5.11 7.52 -11.54
C GLY A 112 6.18 8.61 -11.51
N GLN A 113 7.45 8.23 -11.42
CA GLN A 113 8.59 9.15 -11.47
C GLN A 113 8.86 9.75 -12.85
N ILE A 114 8.75 8.95 -13.93
CA ILE A 114 8.97 9.44 -15.30
C ILE A 114 7.95 10.54 -15.64
N TYR A 115 6.68 10.34 -15.27
CA TYR A 115 5.57 11.21 -15.66
C TYR A 115 5.07 12.14 -14.55
N LYS A 116 5.89 12.36 -13.51
CA LYS A 116 5.59 13.33 -12.45
C LYS A 116 5.57 14.77 -12.99
N THR A 117 4.92 15.64 -12.23
CA THR A 117 4.71 17.04 -12.56
C THR A 117 4.87 17.91 -11.32
N ARG A 118 5.07 19.21 -11.50
CA ARG A 118 4.95 20.19 -10.41
C ARG A 118 3.51 20.66 -10.34
N ASP A 119 2.91 20.58 -9.15
CA ASP A 119 1.59 21.14 -8.87
C ASP A 119 1.65 22.67 -9.04
N PRO A 120 0.83 23.27 -9.92
CA PRO A 120 0.79 24.72 -10.09
C PRO A 120 0.41 25.51 -8.84
N LEU A 121 -0.34 24.91 -7.91
CA LEU A 121 -0.83 25.57 -6.69
C LEU A 121 0.16 25.52 -5.54
N THR A 122 0.79 24.36 -5.32
CA THR A 122 1.69 24.14 -4.17
C THR A 122 3.16 24.14 -4.54
N GLY A 123 3.49 23.99 -5.84
CA GLY A 123 4.85 23.82 -6.34
C GLY A 123 5.46 22.44 -6.09
N GLU A 124 4.74 21.55 -5.40
CA GLU A 124 5.20 20.22 -4.99
C GLU A 124 5.16 19.21 -6.14
N TYR A 125 5.93 18.13 -6.02
CA TYR A 125 5.90 17.05 -7.00
C TYR A 125 4.67 16.16 -6.81
N ARG A 126 3.94 15.94 -7.90
CA ARG A 126 2.78 15.04 -7.96
C ARG A 126 2.89 14.12 -9.17
N GLY A 127 2.53 12.87 -8.98
CA GLY A 127 2.48 11.86 -10.02
C GLY A 127 1.66 10.66 -9.55
N GLY A 128 1.69 9.58 -10.33
CA GLY A 128 0.87 8.40 -10.10
C GLY A 128 0.19 7.93 -11.38
N PRO A 129 -0.72 6.95 -11.29
CA PRO A 129 -1.23 6.28 -12.49
C PRO A 129 -2.04 7.17 -13.42
N ALA A 130 -2.84 8.08 -12.86
CA ALA A 130 -3.54 9.08 -13.65
C ALA A 130 -2.58 9.92 -14.54
N TYR A 131 -1.39 10.25 -14.01
CA TYR A 131 -0.39 11.04 -14.72
C TYR A 131 0.31 10.24 -15.81
N TYR A 132 0.76 9.01 -15.52
CA TYR A 132 1.41 8.22 -16.56
C TYR A 132 0.45 7.72 -17.63
N PHE A 133 -0.81 7.40 -17.30
CA PHE A 133 -1.79 7.04 -18.33
C PHE A 133 -2.07 8.21 -19.26
N SER A 134 -2.31 9.40 -18.72
CA SER A 134 -2.63 10.57 -19.55
C SER A 134 -1.45 11.09 -20.39
N ARG A 135 -0.21 10.90 -19.94
CA ARG A 135 0.99 11.45 -20.60
C ARG A 135 1.79 10.43 -21.40
N GLY A 136 1.83 9.18 -20.96
CA GLY A 136 2.69 8.15 -21.54
C GLY A 136 2.37 7.84 -23.00
N PHE A 137 1.10 7.94 -23.39
CA PHE A 137 0.62 7.69 -24.75
C PHE A 137 0.21 8.94 -25.53
N ALA A 138 0.51 10.14 -25.02
CA ALA A 138 0.06 11.40 -25.62
C ALA A 138 0.53 11.62 -27.08
N HIS A 139 1.60 10.95 -27.49
CA HIS A 139 2.19 11.01 -28.84
C HIS A 139 1.64 9.93 -29.79
N THR A 140 0.71 9.08 -29.33
CA THR A 140 0.19 7.95 -30.10
C THR A 140 -1.29 8.14 -30.45
N LYS A 141 -1.81 7.33 -31.38
CA LYS A 141 -3.25 7.32 -31.72
C LYS A 141 -4.17 7.00 -30.52
N GLY A 142 -3.63 6.36 -29.47
CA GLY A 142 -4.36 6.05 -28.24
C GLY A 142 -4.46 7.19 -27.22
N ALA A 143 -3.92 8.38 -27.53
CA ALA A 143 -3.85 9.51 -26.58
C ALA A 143 -5.20 9.86 -25.95
N GLY A 144 -6.28 9.93 -26.76
CA GLY A 144 -7.62 10.23 -26.26
C GLY A 144 -8.13 9.20 -25.26
N PHE A 145 -8.03 7.91 -25.62
CA PHE A 145 -8.45 6.79 -24.77
C PHE A 145 -7.68 6.79 -23.44
N PHE A 146 -6.35 6.87 -23.48
CA PHE A 146 -5.52 6.82 -22.28
C PHE A 146 -5.64 8.07 -21.40
N LYS A 147 -6.01 9.22 -21.97
CA LYS A 147 -6.37 10.40 -21.19
C LYS A 147 -7.65 10.17 -20.39
N VAL A 148 -8.69 9.63 -21.02
CA VAL A 148 -9.94 9.24 -20.32
C VAL A 148 -9.65 8.17 -19.27
N TYR A 149 -8.84 7.17 -19.60
CA TYR A 149 -8.41 6.13 -18.66
C TYR A 149 -7.73 6.71 -17.41
N GLY A 150 -6.86 7.70 -17.60
CA GLY A 150 -6.24 8.44 -16.50
C GLY A 150 -7.24 9.19 -15.62
N TYR A 151 -8.26 9.82 -16.21
CA TYR A 151 -9.35 10.46 -15.45
C TYR A 151 -10.21 9.45 -14.69
N VAL A 152 -10.51 8.30 -15.29
CA VAL A 152 -11.24 7.21 -14.62
C VAL A 152 -10.43 6.69 -13.43
N PHE A 153 -9.14 6.43 -13.62
CA PHE A 153 -8.26 6.02 -12.52
C PHE A 153 -8.24 7.06 -11.39
N ALA A 154 -8.14 8.34 -11.74
CA ALA A 154 -8.13 9.41 -10.75
C ALA A 154 -9.45 9.47 -9.96
N ALA A 155 -10.60 9.38 -10.63
CA ALA A 155 -11.91 9.35 -9.97
C ALA A 155 -12.06 8.13 -9.05
N VAL A 156 -11.65 6.95 -9.51
CA VAL A 156 -11.66 5.72 -8.70
C VAL A 156 -10.73 5.86 -7.49
N THR A 157 -9.55 6.46 -7.64
CA THR A 157 -8.62 6.66 -6.52
C THR A 157 -9.19 7.63 -5.49
N VAL A 158 -9.85 8.71 -5.92
CA VAL A 158 -10.53 9.64 -5.00
C VAL A 158 -11.63 8.92 -4.21
N LEU A 159 -12.43 8.08 -4.87
CA LEU A 159 -13.46 7.28 -4.20
C LEU A 159 -12.86 6.22 -3.26
N ALA A 160 -11.91 5.43 -3.75
CA ALA A 160 -11.29 4.33 -3.02
C ALA A 160 -10.54 4.83 -1.79
N CYS A 161 -9.54 5.69 -1.99
CA CYS A 161 -8.71 6.21 -0.89
C CYS A 161 -9.44 7.26 -0.05
N GLY A 162 -10.35 8.04 -0.63
CA GLY A 162 -11.06 9.10 0.09
C GLY A 162 -12.26 8.61 0.91
N VAL A 163 -12.87 7.47 0.56
CA VAL A 163 -14.14 7.02 1.16
C VAL A 163 -14.14 5.54 1.51
N LEU A 164 -13.77 4.64 0.60
CA LEU A 164 -13.99 3.19 0.78
C LEU A 164 -12.95 2.53 1.71
N MET A 165 -11.68 2.90 1.56
CA MET A 165 -10.56 2.27 2.25
C MET A 165 -10.25 2.82 3.66
N PRO A 166 -10.52 4.08 4.02
CA PRO A 166 -10.26 4.57 5.39
C PRO A 166 -10.99 3.77 6.48
N GLY A 167 -12.20 3.29 6.17
CA GLY A 167 -13.07 2.65 7.16
C GLY A 167 -12.50 1.37 7.76
N VAL A 168 -11.78 0.55 6.98
CA VAL A 168 -11.19 -0.71 7.49
C VAL A 168 -10.02 -0.47 8.44
N GLN A 169 -9.25 0.61 8.22
CA GLN A 169 -8.18 1.02 9.12
C GLN A 169 -8.78 1.42 10.47
N THR A 170 -9.77 2.32 10.45
CA THR A 170 -10.37 2.83 11.68
C THR A 170 -11.23 1.80 12.40
N ASN A 171 -11.86 0.88 11.67
CA ASN A 171 -12.57 -0.26 12.25
C ASN A 171 -11.65 -1.20 13.04
N SER A 172 -10.50 -1.56 12.44
CA SER A 172 -9.54 -2.44 13.09
C SER A 172 -8.88 -1.78 14.30
N MET A 173 -8.61 -0.48 14.20
CA MET A 173 -8.13 0.32 15.31
C MET A 173 -9.17 0.37 16.44
N ALA A 174 -10.44 0.62 16.14
CA ALA A 174 -11.52 0.60 17.13
C ALA A 174 -11.64 -0.78 17.80
N THR A 175 -11.63 -1.86 17.00
CA THR A 175 -11.69 -3.23 17.51
C THR A 175 -10.57 -3.54 18.50
N ALA A 176 -9.33 -3.13 18.18
CA ALA A 176 -8.19 -3.35 19.05
C ALA A 176 -8.26 -2.51 20.34
N ILE A 177 -8.67 -1.25 20.25
CA ILE A 177 -8.83 -0.35 21.40
C ILE A 177 -9.95 -0.84 22.33
N SER A 178 -11.09 -1.25 21.76
CA SER A 178 -12.18 -1.86 22.53
C SER A 178 -11.74 -3.17 23.18
N GLY A 179 -10.96 -4.00 22.48
CA GLY A 179 -10.39 -5.22 23.03
C GLY A 179 -9.39 -5.00 24.16
N ALA A 180 -8.64 -3.89 24.14
CA ALA A 180 -7.62 -3.58 25.15
C ALA A 180 -8.15 -2.84 26.38
N TRP A 181 -9.09 -1.92 26.19
CA TRP A 181 -9.53 -0.98 27.24
C TRP A 181 -11.05 -0.90 27.41
N ALA A 182 -11.82 -1.76 26.73
CA ALA A 182 -13.29 -1.75 26.77
C ALA A 182 -13.93 -0.40 26.42
N LEU A 183 -13.23 0.44 25.64
CA LEU A 183 -13.78 1.71 25.17
C LEU A 183 -14.80 1.47 24.06
N GLU A 184 -15.90 2.21 24.11
CA GLU A 184 -16.92 2.14 23.08
C GLU A 184 -16.42 2.70 21.74
N PRO A 185 -16.79 2.10 20.59
CA PRO A 185 -16.24 2.48 19.30
C PRO A 185 -16.48 3.95 18.89
N TRP A 186 -17.55 4.58 19.37
CA TRP A 186 -17.82 6.00 19.08
C TRP A 186 -16.80 6.93 19.74
N ILE A 187 -16.25 6.57 20.91
CA ILE A 187 -15.18 7.34 21.59
C ILE A 187 -13.93 7.32 20.71
N VAL A 188 -13.62 6.13 20.17
CA VAL A 188 -12.52 5.96 19.22
C VAL A 188 -12.76 6.78 17.95
N ALA A 189 -13.99 6.81 17.44
CA ALA A 189 -14.35 7.63 16.28
C ALA A 189 -14.04 9.12 16.51
N VAL A 190 -14.47 9.67 17.64
CA VAL A 190 -14.21 11.08 17.99
C VAL A 190 -12.71 11.36 18.08
N GLY A 191 -11.96 10.52 18.82
CA GLY A 191 -10.50 10.67 18.94
C GLY A 191 -9.79 10.58 17.59
N SER A 192 -10.20 9.64 16.74
CA SER A 192 -9.63 9.43 15.40
C SER A 192 -9.86 10.65 14.50
N VAL A 193 -11.09 11.20 14.49
CA VAL A 193 -11.41 12.40 13.71
C VAL A 193 -10.57 13.59 14.14
N ILE A 194 -10.41 13.80 15.45
CA ILE A 194 -9.60 14.90 15.98
C ILE A 194 -8.15 14.77 15.52
N LEU A 195 -7.54 13.59 15.71
CA LEU A 195 -6.14 13.35 15.34
C LEU A 195 -5.93 13.46 13.82
N LEU A 196 -6.81 12.85 13.02
CA LEU A 196 -6.74 12.94 11.56
C LEU A 196 -6.90 14.38 11.07
N ALA A 197 -7.85 15.14 11.62
CA ALA A 197 -8.09 16.52 11.23
C ALA A 197 -6.84 17.40 11.45
N LEU A 198 -6.16 17.25 12.58
CA LEU A 198 -4.93 18.00 12.90
C LEU A 198 -3.82 17.80 11.85
N VAL A 199 -3.69 16.58 11.30
CA VAL A 199 -2.67 16.25 10.32
C VAL A 199 -3.11 16.60 8.90
N VAL A 200 -4.30 16.15 8.50
CA VAL A 200 -4.84 16.28 7.13
C VAL A 200 -5.05 17.75 6.74
N MET A 201 -5.45 18.61 7.68
CA MET A 201 -5.58 20.06 7.43
C MET A 201 -4.24 20.76 7.17
N GLY A 202 -3.10 20.14 7.51
CA GLY A 202 -1.76 20.72 7.35
C GLY A 202 -1.10 20.55 5.98
N GLY A 203 -1.71 19.79 5.06
CA GLY A 203 -1.20 19.56 3.71
C GLY A 203 0.01 18.60 3.61
N VAL A 204 0.52 18.41 2.40
CA VAL A 204 1.49 17.34 2.03
C VAL A 204 2.78 17.38 2.85
N LYS A 205 3.37 18.56 3.10
CA LYS A 205 4.60 18.68 3.91
C LYS A 205 4.41 18.18 5.35
N ARG A 206 3.27 18.47 5.98
CA ARG A 206 2.97 17.97 7.33
C ARG A 206 2.82 16.45 7.30
N ILE A 207 2.11 15.93 6.31
CA ILE A 207 1.95 14.49 6.09
C ILE A 207 3.31 13.79 5.96
N ALA A 208 4.18 14.28 5.09
CA ALA A 208 5.52 13.72 4.89
C ALA A 208 6.36 13.77 6.16
N SER A 209 6.27 14.86 6.94
CA SER A 209 7.02 15.03 8.19
C SER A 209 6.54 14.07 9.28
N VAL A 210 5.21 13.94 9.45
CA VAL A 210 4.62 12.99 10.40
C VAL A 210 4.96 11.56 10.01
N ALA A 211 4.82 11.18 8.74
CA ALA A 211 5.15 9.85 8.26
C ALA A 211 6.64 9.53 8.48
N ALA A 212 7.55 10.45 8.12
CA ALA A 212 8.99 10.25 8.29
C ALA A 212 9.41 10.08 9.75
N PHE A 213 8.70 10.72 10.68
CA PHE A 213 8.95 10.57 12.10
C PHE A 213 8.32 9.28 12.65
N VAL A 214 7.02 9.05 12.45
CA VAL A 214 6.26 7.98 13.10
C VAL A 214 6.57 6.59 12.53
N VAL A 215 6.67 6.47 11.20
CA VAL A 215 6.71 5.17 10.52
C VAL A 215 7.91 4.30 10.92
N PRO A 216 9.15 4.83 11.01
CA PRO A 216 10.30 4.02 11.42
C PRO A 216 10.14 3.44 12.83
N PHE A 217 9.65 4.22 13.79
CA PHE A 217 9.47 3.76 15.16
C PHE A 217 8.33 2.74 15.27
N MET A 218 7.19 2.99 14.63
CA MET A 218 6.05 2.07 14.71
C MET A 218 6.36 0.72 14.04
N ALA A 219 6.99 0.73 12.86
CA ALA A 219 7.29 -0.49 12.13
C ALA A 219 8.40 -1.30 12.82
N ALA A 220 9.49 -0.63 13.25
CA ALA A 220 10.58 -1.31 13.95
C ALA A 220 10.12 -1.86 15.30
N GLY A 221 9.36 -1.07 16.09
CA GLY A 221 8.84 -1.50 17.39
C GLY A 221 7.95 -2.73 17.27
N TYR A 222 7.03 -2.75 16.29
CA TYR A 222 6.19 -3.91 16.01
C TYR A 222 7.00 -5.13 15.60
N ILE A 223 7.89 -5.00 14.61
CA ILE A 223 8.71 -6.12 14.11
C ILE A 223 9.55 -6.70 15.26
N ILE A 224 10.23 -5.86 16.05
CA ILE A 224 11.10 -6.33 17.14
C ILE A 224 10.29 -7.13 18.16
N LEU A 225 9.14 -6.61 18.60
CA LEU A 225 8.32 -7.29 19.60
C LEU A 225 7.68 -8.57 19.05
N ALA A 226 7.22 -8.56 17.79
CA ALA A 226 6.70 -9.77 17.15
C ALA A 226 7.80 -10.83 17.01
N LEU A 227 9.02 -10.44 16.62
CA LEU A 227 10.16 -11.35 16.56
C LEU A 227 10.56 -11.90 17.92
N ILE A 228 10.43 -11.15 19.01
CA ILE A 228 10.67 -11.67 20.36
C ILE A 228 9.69 -12.82 20.67
N VAL A 229 8.40 -12.65 20.37
CA VAL A 229 7.39 -13.72 20.54
C VAL A 229 7.73 -14.94 19.68
N VAL A 230 8.14 -14.71 18.42
CA VAL A 230 8.54 -15.78 17.50
C VAL A 230 9.79 -16.52 17.98
N VAL A 231 10.78 -15.80 18.52
CA VAL A 231 12.01 -16.41 19.07
C VAL A 231 11.72 -17.22 20.32
N ILE A 232 10.82 -16.75 21.19
CA ILE A 232 10.37 -17.53 22.36
C ILE A 232 9.70 -18.83 21.92
N ASN A 233 8.97 -18.81 20.80
CA ASN A 233 8.33 -19.99 20.22
C ASN A 233 9.17 -20.65 19.10
N ALA A 234 10.50 -20.43 19.06
CA ALA A 234 11.34 -20.88 17.94
C ALA A 234 11.30 -22.40 17.71
N ALA A 235 11.05 -23.19 18.76
CA ALA A 235 10.88 -24.64 18.64
C ALA A 235 9.72 -25.04 17.72
N GLN A 236 8.69 -24.20 17.57
CA GLN A 236 7.55 -24.48 16.70
C GLN A 236 7.78 -24.09 15.24
N LEU A 237 8.81 -23.28 14.95
CA LEU A 237 9.03 -22.73 13.61
C LEU A 237 9.15 -23.79 12.49
N PRO A 238 9.86 -24.92 12.69
CA PRO A 238 9.92 -25.97 11.66
C PRO A 238 8.54 -26.52 11.31
N GLU A 239 7.69 -26.76 12.31
CA GLU A 239 6.34 -27.28 12.10
C GLU A 239 5.43 -26.23 11.46
N ILE A 240 5.53 -24.96 11.88
CA ILE A 240 4.75 -23.87 11.27
C ILE A 240 5.10 -23.69 9.80
N LEU A 241 6.40 -23.72 9.46
CA LEU A 241 6.82 -23.66 8.06
C LEU A 241 6.28 -24.87 7.29
N SER A 242 6.39 -26.07 7.85
CA SER A 242 5.79 -27.28 7.26
C SER A 242 4.28 -27.13 7.03
N LEU A 243 3.53 -26.65 8.03
CA LEU A 243 2.09 -26.41 7.98
C LEU A 243 1.72 -25.39 6.90
N VAL A 244 2.43 -24.27 6.83
CA VAL A 244 2.20 -23.23 5.81
C VAL A 244 2.33 -23.82 4.40
N PHE A 245 3.39 -24.59 4.13
CA PHE A 245 3.59 -25.20 2.82
C PHE A 245 2.60 -26.33 2.54
N ARG A 246 2.34 -27.22 3.51
CA ARG A 246 1.36 -28.31 3.35
C ARG A 246 -0.04 -27.76 3.09
N SER A 247 -0.46 -26.73 3.84
CA SER A 247 -1.74 -26.06 3.64
C SER A 247 -1.80 -25.33 2.29
N ALA A 248 -0.73 -24.63 1.88
CA ALA A 248 -0.70 -23.89 0.63
C ALA A 248 -0.84 -24.76 -0.63
N PHE A 249 -0.36 -26.00 -0.56
CA PHE A 249 -0.39 -26.98 -1.66
C PHE A 249 -1.38 -28.13 -1.44
N GLY A 250 -2.23 -28.04 -0.41
CA GLY A 250 -3.29 -29.03 -0.18
C GLY A 250 -2.85 -30.40 0.33
N MET A 251 -1.64 -30.50 0.87
CA MET A 251 -1.09 -31.73 1.43
C MET A 251 -1.47 -31.94 2.90
N ASP A 252 -2.15 -30.97 3.51
CA ASP A 252 -2.69 -31.07 4.87
C ASP A 252 -4.07 -31.74 4.86
N SER A 253 -4.31 -32.71 5.74
CA SER A 253 -5.55 -33.49 5.74
C SER A 253 -6.79 -32.70 6.19
N ALA A 254 -6.62 -31.71 7.07
CA ALA A 254 -7.73 -30.88 7.56
C ALA A 254 -8.00 -29.70 6.62
N LEU A 255 -6.94 -29.18 5.99
CA LEU A 255 -6.99 -27.95 5.20
C LEU A 255 -6.91 -28.17 3.67
N GLY A 256 -6.76 -29.41 3.21
CA GLY A 256 -6.65 -29.75 1.79
C GLY A 256 -7.87 -29.37 0.95
N ALA A 257 -9.05 -29.26 1.56
CA ALA A 257 -10.28 -28.85 0.88
C ALA A 257 -10.33 -27.34 0.55
N ILE A 258 -9.48 -26.52 1.19
CA ILE A 258 -9.56 -25.04 1.09
C ILE A 258 -8.43 -24.41 0.29
N ILE A 259 -7.72 -25.16 -0.57
CA ILE A 259 -6.58 -24.63 -1.37
C ILE A 259 -6.98 -23.38 -2.17
N GLY A 260 -8.17 -23.39 -2.80
CA GLY A 260 -8.67 -22.25 -3.55
C GLY A 260 -8.84 -21.01 -2.66
N LEU A 261 -9.32 -21.18 -1.44
CA LEU A 261 -9.44 -20.12 -0.45
C LEU A 261 -8.06 -19.65 0.04
N ALA A 262 -7.09 -20.55 0.22
CA ALA A 262 -5.72 -20.19 0.57
C ALA A 262 -5.09 -19.26 -0.46
N VAL A 263 -5.24 -19.58 -1.75
CA VAL A 263 -4.78 -18.73 -2.87
C VAL A 263 -5.53 -17.41 -2.86
N MET A 264 -6.87 -17.45 -2.85
CA MET A 264 -7.70 -16.25 -2.95
C MET A 264 -7.44 -15.28 -1.80
N TRP A 265 -7.51 -15.75 -0.56
CA TRP A 265 -7.29 -14.91 0.63
C TRP A 265 -5.85 -14.46 0.77
N GLY A 266 -4.88 -15.33 0.46
CA GLY A 266 -3.47 -14.97 0.47
C GLY A 266 -3.14 -13.89 -0.56
N VAL A 267 -3.66 -14.00 -1.78
CA VAL A 267 -3.47 -12.95 -2.80
C VAL A 267 -4.22 -11.68 -2.43
N LYS A 268 -5.48 -11.79 -2.02
CA LYS A 268 -6.32 -10.65 -1.66
C LYS A 268 -5.74 -9.82 -0.51
N ARG A 269 -5.34 -10.48 0.57
CA ARG A 269 -4.72 -9.79 1.72
C ARG A 269 -3.27 -9.40 1.45
N GLY A 270 -2.55 -10.17 0.63
CA GLY A 270 -1.21 -9.82 0.15
C GLY A 270 -1.19 -8.50 -0.63
N VAL A 271 -2.06 -8.37 -1.64
CA VAL A 271 -2.22 -7.12 -2.42
C VAL A 271 -2.73 -5.98 -1.54
N TYR A 272 -3.68 -6.24 -0.63
CA TYR A 272 -4.16 -5.22 0.30
C TYR A 272 -3.02 -4.66 1.17
N SER A 273 -2.10 -5.51 1.62
CA SER A 273 -0.99 -5.14 2.49
C SER A 273 0.11 -4.37 1.75
N ASN A 274 0.70 -4.96 0.71
CA ASN A 274 1.85 -4.34 0.03
C ASN A 274 1.48 -3.38 -1.10
N GLU A 275 0.21 -3.35 -1.50
CA GLU A 275 -0.35 -2.52 -2.56
C GLU A 275 0.33 -2.68 -3.93
N ALA A 276 1.05 -3.79 -4.16
CA ALA A 276 1.76 -4.03 -5.40
C ALA A 276 0.76 -4.22 -6.55
N GLY A 277 0.83 -3.35 -7.56
CA GLY A 277 -0.11 -3.37 -8.67
C GLY A 277 -1.42 -2.62 -8.39
N GLN A 278 -1.68 -2.14 -7.17
CA GLN A 278 -2.83 -1.29 -6.90
C GLN A 278 -2.68 0.12 -7.49
N GLY A 279 -1.44 0.61 -7.65
CA GLY A 279 -1.16 1.94 -8.21
C GLY A 279 -1.11 3.07 -7.18
N THR A 280 -1.03 2.75 -5.89
CA THR A 280 -0.88 3.71 -4.77
C THR A 280 0.57 4.13 -4.53
N GLY A 281 1.51 3.16 -4.49
CA GLY A 281 2.96 3.38 -4.34
C GLY A 281 3.56 4.44 -5.28
N PRO A 282 3.15 4.52 -6.56
CA PRO A 282 3.60 5.55 -7.49
C PRO A 282 3.41 7.01 -7.04
N HIS A 283 2.43 7.31 -6.17
CA HIS A 283 2.21 8.66 -5.67
C HIS A 283 3.35 9.11 -4.75
N ALA A 284 3.68 8.28 -3.75
CA ALA A 284 4.80 8.52 -2.86
C ALA A 284 6.12 8.50 -3.63
N ALA A 285 6.27 7.56 -4.57
CA ALA A 285 7.43 7.51 -5.45
C ALA A 285 7.59 8.85 -6.16
N ALA A 286 6.57 9.36 -6.85
CA ALA A 286 6.62 10.60 -7.64
C ALA A 286 6.90 11.86 -6.82
N ALA A 287 6.55 11.89 -5.53
CA ALA A 287 6.87 13.00 -4.63
C ALA A 287 8.38 13.18 -4.41
N ALA A 288 9.15 12.10 -4.60
CA ALA A 288 10.58 12.10 -4.36
C ALA A 288 11.36 12.90 -5.41
N GLU A 289 12.39 13.62 -4.96
CA GLU A 289 13.44 14.15 -5.82
C GLU A 289 14.59 13.14 -5.93
N VAL A 290 14.87 12.68 -7.14
CA VAL A 290 15.96 11.74 -7.45
C VAL A 290 16.59 12.07 -8.78
N SER A 291 17.84 11.64 -8.98
CA SER A 291 18.54 11.79 -10.26
C SER A 291 18.01 10.87 -11.36
N HIS A 292 17.41 9.73 -11.01
CA HIS A 292 16.95 8.73 -11.97
C HIS A 292 15.70 7.96 -11.48
N PRO A 293 14.62 7.82 -12.28
CA PRO A 293 13.37 7.15 -11.90
C PRO A 293 13.54 5.73 -11.34
N ALA A 294 14.42 4.93 -11.92
CA ALA A 294 14.67 3.56 -11.46
C ALA A 294 15.19 3.48 -10.00
N LYS A 295 15.87 4.52 -9.48
CA LYS A 295 16.28 4.58 -8.07
C LYS A 295 15.05 4.44 -7.16
N GLN A 296 14.01 5.23 -7.44
CA GLN A 296 12.74 5.17 -6.70
C GLN A 296 11.95 3.89 -6.99
N GLY A 297 11.98 3.38 -8.23
CA GLY A 297 11.42 2.06 -8.53
C GLY A 297 11.98 0.97 -7.60
N LEU A 298 13.30 0.97 -7.36
CA LEU A 298 13.95 0.01 -6.46
C LEU A 298 13.54 0.22 -4.99
N VAL A 299 13.47 1.47 -4.53
CA VAL A 299 13.00 1.81 -3.17
C VAL A 299 11.58 1.27 -2.93
N GLN A 300 10.68 1.47 -3.90
CA GLN A 300 9.29 1.00 -3.78
C GLN A 300 9.15 -0.52 -3.87
N ALA A 301 9.96 -1.17 -4.69
CA ALA A 301 10.05 -2.63 -4.72
C ALA A 301 10.52 -3.20 -3.37
N PHE A 302 11.47 -2.54 -2.71
CA PHE A 302 11.91 -2.95 -1.37
C PHE A 302 10.83 -2.76 -0.31
N ALA A 303 10.04 -1.68 -0.41
CA ALA A 303 8.94 -1.44 0.52
C ALA A 303 7.88 -2.56 0.47
N VAL A 304 7.71 -3.28 -0.65
CA VAL A 304 6.87 -4.50 -0.72
C VAL A 304 7.45 -5.62 0.15
N TYR A 305 8.78 -5.76 0.22
CA TYR A 305 9.44 -6.75 1.05
C TYR A 305 9.34 -6.40 2.53
N ILE A 306 9.63 -5.16 2.91
CA ILE A 306 9.44 -4.67 4.29
C ILE A 306 8.03 -5.03 4.77
N ASP A 307 7.02 -4.69 3.97
CA ASP A 307 5.63 -4.93 4.29
C ASP A 307 5.33 -6.42 4.51
N THR A 308 5.50 -7.26 3.50
CA THR A 308 4.94 -8.62 3.57
C THR A 308 5.95 -9.64 4.08
N LEU A 309 7.20 -9.58 3.63
CA LEU A 309 8.21 -10.57 3.99
C LEU A 309 8.78 -10.34 5.40
N PHE A 310 8.66 -9.12 5.94
CA PHE A 310 9.04 -8.84 7.33
C PHE A 310 7.81 -8.64 8.23
N VAL A 311 6.98 -7.61 8.01
CA VAL A 311 5.87 -7.32 8.93
C VAL A 311 4.82 -8.44 8.91
N CYS A 312 4.23 -8.76 7.75
CA CYS A 312 3.17 -9.80 7.69
C CYS A 312 3.68 -11.18 8.08
N SER A 313 4.94 -11.49 7.78
CA SER A 313 5.55 -12.76 8.17
C SER A 313 5.74 -12.85 9.69
N ALA A 314 6.19 -11.76 10.32
CA ALA A 314 6.26 -11.69 11.78
C ALA A 314 4.87 -11.85 12.43
N THR A 315 3.84 -11.21 11.88
CA THR A 315 2.45 -11.40 12.33
C THR A 315 1.98 -12.84 12.16
N GLY A 316 2.20 -13.44 10.99
CA GLY A 316 1.76 -14.80 10.69
C GLY A 316 2.46 -15.82 11.57
N PHE A 317 3.77 -15.71 11.75
CA PHE A 317 4.51 -16.57 12.68
C PHE A 317 4.10 -16.36 14.12
N LEU A 318 3.84 -15.12 14.55
CA LEU A 318 3.29 -14.86 15.88
C LEU A 318 1.97 -15.60 16.08
N ILE A 319 0.99 -15.39 15.19
CA ILE A 319 -0.34 -16.00 15.28
C ILE A 319 -0.26 -17.53 15.30
N LEU A 320 0.52 -18.12 14.39
CA LEU A 320 0.61 -19.57 14.25
C LEU A 320 1.42 -20.20 15.39
N SER A 321 2.50 -19.57 15.85
CA SER A 321 3.36 -20.09 16.92
C SER A 321 2.76 -20.01 18.31
N THR A 322 1.85 -19.07 18.54
CA THR A 322 1.13 -18.99 19.82
C THR A 322 -0.17 -19.79 19.81
N GLY A 323 -0.57 -20.35 18.66
CA GLY A 323 -1.88 -20.99 18.51
C GLY A 323 -3.05 -20.00 18.55
N ALA A 324 -2.80 -18.70 18.28
CA ALA A 324 -3.81 -17.64 18.31
C ALA A 324 -4.62 -17.57 17.00
N TYR A 325 -5.04 -18.72 16.47
CA TYR A 325 -5.78 -18.79 15.22
C TYR A 325 -6.92 -19.80 15.26
N ARG A 326 -7.92 -19.57 14.42
CA ARG A 326 -9.01 -20.47 14.09
C ARG A 326 -9.28 -20.35 12.60
N VAL A 327 -9.41 -21.48 11.91
CA VAL A 327 -9.64 -21.57 10.46
C VAL A 327 -11.07 -22.03 10.23
N PHE A 328 -11.79 -21.31 9.37
CA PHE A 328 -13.20 -21.57 9.08
C PHE A 328 -13.38 -22.10 7.66
N SER A 329 -14.36 -22.97 7.47
CA SER A 329 -14.81 -23.41 6.15
C SER A 329 -15.60 -22.31 5.44
N GLY A 330 -15.70 -22.38 4.11
CA GLY A 330 -16.49 -21.41 3.32
C GLY A 330 -15.92 -19.97 3.25
N GLY A 331 -14.83 -19.68 3.97
CA GLY A 331 -14.19 -18.36 3.96
C GLY A 331 -14.98 -17.27 4.72
N SER A 332 -15.82 -17.66 5.69
CA SER A 332 -16.58 -16.78 6.58
C SER A 332 -16.55 -17.32 8.02
N GLU A 333 -16.77 -16.45 9.02
CA GLU A 333 -16.93 -16.86 10.43
C GLU A 333 -18.18 -17.74 10.66
N ASP A 334 -19.13 -17.73 9.72
CA ASP A 334 -20.32 -18.60 9.75
C ASP A 334 -20.01 -20.07 9.40
N GLY A 335 -18.81 -20.34 8.90
CA GLY A 335 -18.36 -21.67 8.53
C GLY A 335 -17.97 -22.53 9.74
N GLU A 336 -17.90 -23.84 9.52
CA GLU A 336 -17.40 -24.78 10.51
C GLU A 336 -15.89 -24.56 10.76
N ILE A 337 -15.45 -24.77 12.01
CA ILE A 337 -14.04 -24.67 12.37
C ILE A 337 -13.31 -25.91 11.83
N LEU A 338 -12.40 -25.70 10.89
CA LEU A 338 -11.58 -26.76 10.28
C LEU A 338 -10.33 -27.06 11.10
N ALA A 339 -9.75 -26.04 11.74
CA ALA A 339 -8.57 -26.16 12.58
C ALA A 339 -8.50 -24.97 13.56
N GLU A 340 -7.95 -25.17 14.74
CA GLU A 340 -7.66 -24.10 15.68
C GLU A 340 -6.39 -24.38 16.50
N GLY A 341 -5.73 -23.31 16.95
CA GLY A 341 -4.51 -23.39 17.76
C GLY A 341 -4.74 -23.40 19.27
N GLY A 342 -5.99 -23.26 19.73
CA GLY A 342 -6.39 -23.43 21.13
C GLY A 342 -6.17 -22.24 22.08
N LEU A 343 -5.51 -21.15 21.65
CA LEU A 343 -5.27 -19.98 22.52
C LEU A 343 -6.45 -18.97 22.53
N LEU A 344 -7.23 -18.94 21.47
CA LEU A 344 -8.31 -17.95 21.31
C LEU A 344 -9.52 -18.28 22.18
N SER A 345 -10.15 -17.25 22.75
CA SER A 345 -11.45 -17.41 23.40
C SER A 345 -12.54 -17.74 22.36
N ALA A 346 -13.68 -18.27 22.85
CA ALA A 346 -14.84 -18.55 22.01
C ALA A 346 -15.42 -17.28 21.35
N SER A 347 -15.28 -16.11 22.00
CA SER A 347 -15.78 -14.82 21.53
C SER A 347 -14.74 -14.00 20.75
N ALA A 348 -13.57 -14.55 20.45
CA ALA A 348 -12.51 -13.83 19.75
C ALA A 348 -12.92 -13.55 18.29
N VAL A 349 -12.95 -12.26 17.93
CA VAL A 349 -13.29 -11.79 16.58
C VAL A 349 -12.06 -11.91 15.66
N VAL A 350 -12.27 -12.34 14.42
CA VAL A 350 -11.17 -12.42 13.44
C VAL A 350 -10.59 -11.02 13.19
N GLY A 351 -9.27 -10.92 13.23
CA GLY A 351 -8.55 -9.68 12.94
C GLY A 351 -7.57 -9.30 14.06
N PRO A 352 -7.59 -8.06 14.58
CA PRO A 352 -6.60 -7.61 15.56
C PRO A 352 -6.53 -8.46 16.83
N GLN A 353 -7.67 -9.02 17.27
CA GLN A 353 -7.74 -9.78 18.52
C GLN A 353 -6.90 -11.06 18.49
N TYR A 354 -6.68 -11.65 17.31
CA TYR A 354 -5.81 -12.82 17.16
C TYR A 354 -4.36 -12.44 17.49
N VAL A 355 -3.93 -11.29 17.00
CA VAL A 355 -2.58 -10.76 17.29
C VAL A 355 -2.48 -10.32 18.75
N GLN A 356 -3.53 -9.71 19.31
CA GLN A 356 -3.58 -9.35 20.73
C GLN A 356 -3.40 -10.57 21.63
N ALA A 357 -4.15 -11.64 21.38
CA ALA A 357 -4.05 -12.89 22.13
C ALA A 357 -2.66 -13.51 22.03
N GLY A 358 -2.06 -13.53 20.82
CA GLY A 358 -0.70 -14.02 20.63
C GLY A 358 0.34 -13.24 21.42
N PHE A 359 0.28 -11.91 21.41
CA PHE A 359 1.17 -11.10 22.24
C PHE A 359 0.93 -11.29 23.75
N ASP A 360 -0.33 -11.39 24.17
CA ASP A 360 -0.68 -11.53 25.59
C ASP A 360 -0.20 -12.87 26.17
N SER A 361 -0.04 -13.90 25.34
CA SER A 361 0.54 -15.19 25.76
C SER A 361 1.99 -15.09 26.26
N VAL A 362 2.75 -14.09 25.79
CA VAL A 362 4.14 -13.84 26.19
C VAL A 362 4.24 -12.65 27.14
N PHE A 363 3.41 -11.62 26.94
CA PHE A 363 3.36 -10.42 27.76
C PHE A 363 1.95 -10.19 28.35
N PRO A 364 1.53 -10.99 29.35
CA PRO A 364 0.18 -10.94 29.88
C PRO A 364 -0.21 -9.54 30.38
N GLY A 365 -1.39 -9.07 29.95
CA GLY A 365 -1.93 -7.76 30.31
C GLY A 365 -1.32 -6.58 29.54
N VAL A 366 -0.25 -6.80 28.77
CA VAL A 366 0.43 -5.76 27.98
C VAL A 366 0.19 -5.96 26.48
N GLY A 367 0.00 -7.20 26.03
CA GLY A 367 -0.12 -7.54 24.61
C GLY A 367 -1.29 -6.86 23.92
N ALA A 368 -2.46 -6.87 24.55
CA ALA A 368 -3.65 -6.21 24.01
C ALA A 368 -3.46 -4.68 23.86
N ALA A 369 -2.92 -4.03 24.90
CA ALA A 369 -2.65 -2.59 24.91
C ALA A 369 -1.57 -2.21 23.90
N PHE A 370 -0.51 -3.01 23.77
CA PHE A 370 0.55 -2.78 22.80
C PHE A 370 0.02 -2.76 21.36
N ILE A 371 -0.83 -3.74 20.99
CA ILE A 371 -1.43 -3.79 19.66
C ILE A 371 -2.43 -2.67 19.43
N ALA A 372 -3.21 -2.29 20.45
CA ALA A 372 -4.09 -1.12 20.34
C ALA A 372 -3.30 0.17 20.05
N VAL A 373 -2.22 0.42 20.80
CA VAL A 373 -1.32 1.56 20.55
C VAL A 373 -0.66 1.48 19.17
N THR A 374 -0.21 0.29 18.77
CA THR A 374 0.40 0.08 17.44
C THR A 374 -0.60 0.41 16.33
N LEU A 375 -1.85 -0.08 16.44
CA LEU A 375 -2.88 0.18 15.44
C LEU A 375 -3.33 1.64 15.41
N ILE A 376 -3.21 2.39 16.50
CA ILE A 376 -3.39 3.85 16.45
C ILE A 376 -2.41 4.46 15.45
N PHE A 377 -1.11 4.15 15.56
CA PHE A 377 -0.11 4.71 14.63
C PHE A 377 -0.25 4.16 13.22
N PHE A 378 -0.41 2.84 13.06
CA PHE A 378 -0.53 2.19 11.76
C PHE A 378 -1.75 2.73 11.00
N CYS A 379 -2.94 2.65 11.60
CA CYS A 379 -4.17 3.04 10.93
C CYS A 379 -4.23 4.53 10.63
N LEU A 380 -3.80 5.41 11.56
CA LEU A 380 -3.80 6.85 11.31
C LEU A 380 -2.84 7.22 10.18
N THR A 381 -1.62 6.69 10.19
CA THR A 381 -0.64 6.98 9.13
C THR A 381 -1.10 6.47 7.77
N THR A 382 -1.80 5.33 7.70
CA THR A 382 -2.40 4.86 6.46
C THR A 382 -3.52 5.77 5.96
N VAL A 383 -4.46 6.18 6.83
CA VAL A 383 -5.54 7.10 6.42
C VAL A 383 -4.96 8.43 5.92
N ILE A 384 -3.89 8.91 6.54
CA ILE A 384 -3.15 10.08 6.07
C ILE A 384 -2.53 9.83 4.67
N ALA A 385 -1.96 8.66 4.41
CA ALA A 385 -1.42 8.30 3.10
C ALA A 385 -2.52 8.22 2.03
N TYR A 386 -3.68 7.63 2.36
CA TYR A 386 -4.85 7.60 1.49
C TYR A 386 -5.37 8.99 1.15
N TYR A 387 -5.41 9.91 2.13
CA TYR A 387 -5.73 11.31 1.87
C TYR A 387 -4.76 11.93 0.85
N TYR A 388 -3.46 11.71 1.00
CA TYR A 388 -2.46 12.23 0.06
C TYR A 388 -2.68 11.70 -1.37
N MET A 389 -2.99 10.41 -1.52
CA MET A 389 -3.28 9.78 -2.82
C MET A 389 -4.57 10.34 -3.43
N ALA A 390 -5.64 10.44 -2.63
CA ALA A 390 -6.91 11.01 -3.06
C ALA A 390 -6.76 12.49 -3.46
N GLU A 391 -6.05 13.30 -2.66
CA GLU A 391 -5.82 14.71 -2.97
C GLU A 391 -5.01 14.86 -4.26
N THR A 392 -3.98 14.04 -4.46
CA THR A 392 -3.17 14.05 -5.69
C THR A 392 -4.02 13.77 -6.93
N ASN A 393 -4.94 12.80 -6.85
CA ASN A 393 -5.83 12.49 -7.97
C ASN A 393 -6.94 13.54 -8.14
N LEU A 394 -7.42 14.14 -7.06
CA LEU A 394 -8.35 15.28 -7.12
C LEU A 394 -7.71 16.47 -7.83
N ARG A 395 -6.45 16.80 -7.52
CA ARG A 395 -5.67 17.85 -8.22
C ARG A 395 -5.53 17.54 -9.70
N PHE A 396 -5.31 16.26 -10.05
CA PHE A 396 -5.26 15.81 -11.43
C PHE A 396 -6.60 16.01 -12.16
N LEU A 397 -7.73 15.64 -11.54
CA LEU A 397 -9.08 15.81 -12.11
C LEU A 397 -9.39 17.28 -12.40
N LEU A 398 -9.03 18.17 -11.47
CA LEU A 398 -9.30 19.60 -11.59
C LEU A 398 -8.36 20.29 -12.58
N GLY A 399 -7.12 19.81 -12.73
CA GLY A 399 -6.11 20.41 -13.60
C GLY A 399 -5.95 21.92 -13.32
N ASN A 400 -5.94 22.72 -14.39
CA ASN A 400 -5.79 24.17 -14.29
C ASN A 400 -7.01 24.87 -13.66
N SER A 401 -8.19 24.24 -13.66
CA SER A 401 -9.41 24.78 -13.04
C SER A 401 -9.31 24.82 -11.51
N SER A 402 -8.32 24.17 -10.92
CA SER A 402 -8.06 24.21 -9.48
C SER A 402 -7.75 25.63 -8.96
N ALA A 403 -7.20 26.51 -9.80
CA ALA A 403 -6.93 27.91 -9.49
C ALA A 403 -8.14 28.84 -9.72
N THR A 404 -9.20 28.36 -10.41
CA THR A 404 -10.38 29.16 -10.71
C THR A 404 -11.12 29.52 -9.43
N VAL A 405 -11.36 30.82 -9.21
CA VAL A 405 -12.11 31.34 -8.07
C VAL A 405 -13.60 31.11 -8.29
N ILE A 406 -14.29 30.55 -7.29
CA ILE A 406 -15.75 30.38 -7.34
C ILE A 406 -16.39 31.74 -7.02
N PRO A 407 -17.22 32.31 -7.92
CA PRO A 407 -17.98 33.53 -7.62
C PRO A 407 -18.86 33.31 -6.38
N GLY A 408 -18.74 34.19 -5.38
CA GLY A 408 -19.53 34.15 -4.14
C GLY A 408 -18.84 33.53 -2.92
N LEU A 409 -17.88 32.60 -3.09
CA LEU A 409 -17.29 31.86 -1.96
C LEU A 409 -15.90 32.37 -1.52
N ARG A 410 -15.34 33.41 -2.16
CA ARG A 410 -13.97 33.95 -1.96
C ARG A 410 -12.86 32.87 -1.88
N THR A 411 -13.08 31.69 -2.45
CA THR A 411 -12.13 30.57 -2.47
C THR A 411 -12.00 29.98 -3.87
N SER A 412 -10.87 29.32 -4.14
CA SER A 412 -10.68 28.58 -5.39
C SER A 412 -11.44 27.25 -5.36
N LEU A 413 -11.81 26.76 -6.54
CA LEU A 413 -12.42 25.44 -6.73
C LEU A 413 -11.55 24.33 -6.16
N GLY A 414 -10.22 24.43 -6.33
CA GLY A 414 -9.27 23.49 -5.76
C GLY A 414 -9.31 23.45 -4.24
N ARG A 415 -9.41 24.61 -3.57
CA ARG A 415 -9.47 24.65 -2.10
C ARG A 415 -10.81 24.13 -1.58
N ALA A 416 -11.93 24.49 -2.21
CA ALA A 416 -13.25 24.01 -1.81
C ALA A 416 -13.38 22.48 -1.92
N THR A 417 -12.93 21.91 -3.05
CA THR A 417 -12.94 20.45 -3.26
C THR A 417 -11.95 19.72 -2.35
N THR A 418 -10.80 20.33 -2.04
CA THR A 418 -9.87 19.77 -1.04
C THR A 418 -10.54 19.67 0.33
N ILE A 419 -11.24 20.71 0.77
CA ILE A 419 -11.98 20.70 2.04
C ILE A 419 -13.07 19.63 2.00
N ALA A 420 -13.81 19.52 0.91
CA ALA A 420 -14.82 18.47 0.75
C ALA A 420 -14.21 17.05 0.87
N LEU A 421 -13.05 16.81 0.27
CA LEU A 421 -12.32 15.55 0.42
C LEU A 421 -11.86 15.31 1.86
N GLN A 422 -11.37 16.34 2.54
CA GLN A 422 -10.98 16.25 3.96
C GLN A 422 -12.18 15.89 4.84
N VAL A 423 -13.35 16.50 4.60
CA VAL A 423 -14.58 16.14 5.33
C VAL A 423 -14.99 14.71 5.00
N ALA A 424 -14.97 14.31 3.72
CA ALA A 424 -15.34 12.97 3.29
C ALA A 424 -14.48 11.89 3.96
N ILE A 425 -13.15 12.08 4.03
CA ILE A 425 -12.26 11.09 4.65
C ILE A 425 -12.45 11.02 6.17
N LEU A 426 -12.74 12.15 6.84
CA LEU A 426 -13.03 12.18 8.27
C LEU A 426 -14.35 11.49 8.59
N VAL A 427 -15.39 11.68 7.75
CA VAL A 427 -16.66 10.98 7.87
C VAL A 427 -16.49 9.48 7.63
N ALA A 428 -15.75 9.08 6.59
CA ALA A 428 -15.45 7.68 6.31
C ALA A 428 -14.67 7.02 7.46
N ALA A 429 -13.69 7.71 8.02
CA ALA A 429 -12.92 7.27 9.17
C ALA A 429 -13.81 7.08 10.42
N ALA A 430 -14.68 8.05 10.73
CA ALA A 430 -15.61 7.96 11.84
C ALA A 430 -16.63 6.83 11.66
N TYR A 431 -17.18 6.68 10.46
CA TYR A 431 -18.10 5.62 10.10
C TYR A 431 -17.44 4.23 10.24
N GLY A 432 -16.18 4.09 9.82
CA GLY A 432 -15.43 2.85 9.97
C GLY A 432 -15.30 2.36 11.42
N CYS A 433 -15.12 3.27 12.38
CA CYS A 433 -15.06 2.91 13.80
C CYS A 433 -16.35 2.23 14.31
N VAL A 434 -17.52 2.65 13.80
CA VAL A 434 -18.82 2.18 14.32
C VAL A 434 -19.48 1.12 13.47
N ASN A 435 -18.95 0.84 12.28
CA ASN A 435 -19.50 -0.18 11.38
C ASN A 435 -18.98 -1.59 11.70
N THR A 436 -19.57 -2.62 11.09
CA THR A 436 -19.09 -4.00 11.24
C THR A 436 -17.74 -4.19 10.53
N ALA A 437 -16.92 -5.12 11.03
CA ALA A 437 -15.66 -5.47 10.39
C ALA A 437 -15.89 -6.00 8.96
N ALA A 438 -16.91 -6.84 8.76
CA ALA A 438 -17.27 -7.37 7.45
C ALA A 438 -17.54 -6.25 6.43
N ASP A 439 -18.40 -5.29 6.77
CA ASP A 439 -18.71 -4.17 5.87
C ASP A 439 -17.48 -3.29 5.60
N ALA A 440 -16.67 -3.02 6.63
CA ALA A 440 -15.46 -2.21 6.49
C ALA A 440 -14.45 -2.87 5.53
N TRP A 441 -14.22 -4.18 5.68
CA TRP A 441 -13.36 -4.94 4.78
C TRP A 441 -13.93 -5.03 3.37
N VAL A 442 -15.23 -5.27 3.19
CA VAL A 442 -15.86 -5.34 1.87
C VAL A 442 -15.73 -4.01 1.12
N MET A 443 -15.96 -2.87 1.79
CA MET A 443 -15.74 -1.55 1.18
C MET A 443 -14.27 -1.35 0.80
N GLY A 444 -13.34 -1.66 1.71
CA GLY A 444 -11.91 -1.56 1.45
C GLY A 444 -11.47 -2.43 0.26
N ASP A 445 -11.97 -3.65 0.17
CA ASP A 445 -11.69 -4.61 -0.91
C ASP A 445 -12.17 -4.09 -2.26
N ILE A 446 -13.37 -3.53 -2.33
CA ILE A 446 -13.90 -2.90 -3.55
C ILE A 446 -12.95 -1.79 -4.01
N GLY A 447 -12.52 -0.91 -3.09
CA GLY A 447 -11.59 0.17 -3.38
C GLY A 447 -10.26 -0.32 -3.96
N VAL A 448 -9.61 -1.27 -3.27
CA VAL A 448 -8.33 -1.86 -3.70
C VAL A 448 -8.48 -2.57 -5.04
N GLY A 449 -9.52 -3.40 -5.21
CA GLY A 449 -9.70 -4.21 -6.40
C GLY A 449 -9.99 -3.37 -7.65
N LEU A 450 -10.82 -2.32 -7.56
CA LEU A 450 -11.06 -1.39 -8.67
C LEU A 450 -9.76 -0.71 -9.13
N MET A 451 -8.95 -0.25 -8.17
CA MET A 451 -7.66 0.36 -8.46
C MET A 451 -6.69 -0.64 -9.09
N ALA A 452 -6.61 -1.86 -8.56
CA ALA A 452 -5.74 -2.92 -9.08
C ALA A 452 -6.09 -3.30 -10.52
N TRP A 453 -7.38 -3.49 -10.84
CA TRP A 453 -7.83 -3.74 -12.21
C TRP A 453 -7.35 -2.68 -13.18
N LEU A 454 -7.59 -1.40 -12.85
CA LEU A 454 -7.22 -0.29 -13.72
C LEU A 454 -5.69 -0.14 -13.82
N ASN A 455 -4.99 -0.26 -12.71
CA ASN A 455 -3.56 -0.03 -12.73
C ASN A 455 -2.82 -1.16 -13.45
N ILE A 456 -3.08 -2.42 -13.10
CA ILE A 456 -2.40 -3.59 -13.68
C ILE A 456 -2.59 -3.63 -15.20
N VAL A 457 -3.83 -3.53 -15.67
CA VAL A 457 -4.12 -3.52 -17.12
C VAL A 457 -3.39 -2.38 -17.81
N GLY A 458 -3.42 -1.18 -17.22
CA GLY A 458 -2.76 -0.02 -17.79
C GLY A 458 -1.23 -0.16 -17.86
N ILE A 459 -0.56 -0.66 -16.81
CA ILE A 459 0.91 -0.81 -16.80
C ILE A 459 1.38 -1.95 -17.70
N LEU A 460 0.58 -3.00 -17.88
CA LEU A 460 0.86 -4.05 -18.90
C LEU A 460 0.95 -3.44 -20.31
N ILE A 461 0.15 -2.42 -20.60
CA ILE A 461 0.18 -1.70 -21.88
C ILE A 461 1.32 -0.65 -21.90
N LEU A 462 1.48 0.13 -20.82
CA LEU A 462 2.41 1.27 -20.73
C LEU A 462 3.82 0.92 -20.17
N GLN A 463 4.20 -0.35 -20.08
CA GLN A 463 5.48 -0.76 -19.45
C GLN A 463 6.78 -0.23 -20.10
N LYS A 464 6.77 0.13 -21.39
CA LYS A 464 8.02 0.36 -22.19
C LYS A 464 8.95 1.45 -21.59
N PRO A 465 8.46 2.62 -21.15
CA PRO A 465 9.33 3.66 -20.57
C PRO A 465 10.05 3.20 -19.30
N ALA A 466 9.36 2.48 -18.39
CA ALA A 466 9.98 1.95 -17.19
C ALA A 466 11.07 0.91 -17.51
N LEU A 467 10.83 0.03 -18.49
CA LEU A 467 11.84 -0.94 -18.91
C LEU A 467 13.05 -0.27 -19.58
N LYS A 468 12.84 0.81 -20.36
CA LYS A 468 13.94 1.61 -20.91
C LYS A 468 14.76 2.27 -19.79
N ALA A 469 14.09 2.86 -18.80
CA ALA A 469 14.75 3.46 -17.64
C ALA A 469 15.55 2.42 -16.84
N LEU A 470 15.04 1.20 -16.66
CA LEU A 470 15.80 0.12 -15.99
C LEU A 470 17.08 -0.25 -16.77
N LYS A 471 16.98 -0.39 -18.10
CA LYS A 471 18.15 -0.69 -18.94
C LYS A 471 19.18 0.42 -18.90
N ASP A 472 18.73 1.67 -18.92
CA ASP A 472 19.58 2.84 -18.83
C ASP A 472 20.31 2.92 -17.48
N PHE A 473 19.56 2.74 -16.39
CA PHE A 473 20.10 2.67 -15.04
C PHE A 473 21.20 1.61 -14.91
N GLU A 474 20.94 0.39 -15.37
CA GLU A 474 21.92 -0.71 -15.34
C GLU A 474 23.13 -0.43 -16.22
N ARG A 475 22.96 0.25 -17.36
CA ARG A 475 24.07 0.66 -18.22
C ARG A 475 24.98 1.65 -17.48
N GLN A 476 24.40 2.69 -16.87
CA GLN A 476 25.17 3.71 -16.15
C GLN A 476 25.89 3.12 -14.93
N GLN A 477 25.23 2.23 -14.16
CA GLN A 477 25.85 1.53 -13.03
C GLN A 477 27.05 0.66 -13.47
N LYS A 478 26.94 -0.05 -14.60
CA LYS A 478 28.05 -0.86 -15.13
C LYS A 478 29.26 -0.02 -15.55
N LEU A 479 29.04 1.26 -15.87
CA LEU A 479 30.09 2.22 -16.17
C LEU A 479 30.68 2.88 -14.92
N GLY A 480 30.21 2.52 -13.72
CA GLY A 480 30.63 3.13 -12.46
C GLY A 480 30.11 4.55 -12.24
N LEU A 481 29.11 4.97 -13.01
CA LEU A 481 28.50 6.31 -12.92
C LEU A 481 27.34 6.30 -11.91
N ASP A 482 27.10 7.45 -11.28
CA ASP A 482 25.82 7.67 -10.60
C ASP A 482 24.71 7.89 -11.64
N PRO A 483 23.66 7.04 -11.72
CA PRO A 483 22.70 7.14 -12.79
C PRO A 483 21.92 8.46 -12.80
N VAL A 484 21.88 9.11 -13.96
CA VAL A 484 21.11 10.34 -14.22
C VAL A 484 20.18 10.11 -15.40
N PHE A 485 18.90 10.42 -15.23
CA PHE A 485 17.89 10.16 -16.26
C PHE A 485 17.80 11.29 -17.28
N ASP A 486 17.87 10.93 -18.55
CA ASP A 486 17.60 11.83 -19.67
C ASP A 486 16.53 11.24 -20.61
N PRO A 487 15.30 11.78 -20.60
CA PRO A 487 14.22 11.25 -21.43
C PRO A 487 14.50 11.37 -22.93
N GLN A 488 15.29 12.35 -23.37
CA GLN A 488 15.57 12.57 -24.79
C GLN A 488 16.48 11.47 -25.34
N THR A 489 17.54 11.12 -24.59
CA THR A 489 18.47 10.03 -24.97
C THR A 489 17.77 8.67 -25.04
N LEU A 490 16.70 8.49 -24.25
CA LEU A 490 15.92 7.25 -24.22
C LEU A 490 14.72 7.27 -25.16
N SER A 491 14.48 8.38 -25.87
CA SER A 491 13.30 8.62 -26.70
C SER A 491 12.01 8.31 -25.91
N ILE A 492 11.92 8.85 -24.70
CA ILE A 492 10.73 8.80 -23.85
C ILE A 492 10.04 10.15 -23.94
N THR A 493 8.92 10.19 -24.65
CA THR A 493 8.08 11.38 -24.81
C THR A 493 7.16 11.60 -23.60
N GLY A 494 6.82 12.85 -23.31
CA GLY A 494 5.84 13.21 -22.27
C GLY A 494 6.41 13.32 -20.85
N ALA A 495 7.71 13.10 -20.67
CA ALA A 495 8.46 13.25 -19.42
C ALA A 495 8.89 14.72 -19.20
N THR A 496 7.96 15.66 -19.35
CA THR A 496 8.23 17.12 -19.44
C THR A 496 8.95 17.70 -18.22
N PHE A 497 8.76 17.12 -17.03
CA PHE A 497 9.47 17.53 -15.82
C PHE A 497 10.99 17.40 -15.99
N TRP A 498 11.45 16.30 -16.59
CA TRP A 498 12.88 15.99 -16.72
C TRP A 498 13.56 16.86 -17.79
N GLU A 499 12.82 17.28 -18.82
CA GLU A 499 13.30 18.19 -19.86
C GLU A 499 13.62 19.58 -19.31
N SER A 500 12.81 20.09 -18.39
CA SER A 500 13.06 21.40 -17.73
C SER A 500 14.05 21.29 -16.58
N TYR A 501 14.05 20.16 -15.84
CA TYR A 501 15.01 19.91 -14.77
C TYR A 501 16.47 19.97 -15.25
N LYS A 502 16.74 19.38 -16.43
CA LYS A 502 18.07 19.42 -17.07
C LYS A 502 18.51 20.84 -17.42
N LYS A 503 17.59 21.72 -17.83
CA LYS A 503 17.91 23.13 -18.15
C LYS A 503 18.35 23.89 -16.90
N ALA A 504 17.60 23.76 -15.80
CA ALA A 504 17.94 24.41 -14.54
C ALA A 504 19.25 23.88 -13.92
N GLY A 505 19.55 22.59 -14.10
CA GLY A 505 20.82 21.99 -13.69
C GLY A 505 22.01 22.58 -14.43
N ARG A 506 21.90 22.70 -15.77
CA ARG A 506 22.94 23.32 -16.61
C ARG A 506 23.16 24.79 -16.27
N GLU A 507 22.10 25.58 -16.07
CA GLU A 507 22.22 27.00 -15.71
C GLU A 507 22.94 27.21 -14.36
N LYS A 508 22.70 26.34 -13.38
CA LYS A 508 23.43 26.37 -12.09
C LYS A 508 24.89 25.96 -12.20
N GLU A 509 25.22 25.09 -13.14
CA GLU A 509 26.60 24.65 -13.41
C GLU A 509 27.38 25.77 -14.12
N THR A 510 26.75 26.45 -15.10
CA THR A 510 27.35 27.62 -15.78
C THR A 510 27.47 28.84 -14.86
N ALA A 511 26.60 29.00 -13.86
CA ALA A 511 26.70 30.11 -12.89
C ALA A 511 27.72 29.88 -11.76
N ARG A 512 28.33 28.68 -11.70
CA ARG A 512 29.40 28.33 -10.75
C ARG A 512 30.79 28.35 -11.40
N ILE A 513 30.85 28.60 -12.71
CA ILE A 513 32.06 28.85 -13.49
C ILE A 513 32.13 30.36 -13.71
#